data_AF-G6AWD9-F1
#
_entry.id   AF-G6AWD9-F1
#
_cell.length_a   1.000
_cell.length_b   1.000
_cell.length_c   1.000
_cell.angle_alpha   90.00
_cell.angle_beta   90.00
_cell.angle_gamma   90.00
#
_symmetry.space_group_name_H-M   'P 1'
#
loop_
_entity.id
_entity.type
_entity.pdbx_description
1 polymer ?
#
loop_
_entity_poly.entity_id
_entity_poly.type
_entity_poly.pdbx_seq_one_letter_code
_entity_poly.pdbx_strand_id
1 'polypeptide(L)'
;GNAPTDCVVMRRCDMEFDGIDDPALPAWFENRPTDQWPVFPVWGMYFRNVKKVDVQDVKLFVKGKEYRKAWMVDNVKKHNLNVVDVR
;
A
#
# COMPACT_ATOMS: atom_id res chain seq x y z
N GLY A 1 4.06 -17.75 2.78
CA GLY A 1 2.99 -18.76 2.95
C GLY A 1 2.33 -18.98 1.61
N ASN A 2 1.92 -20.21 1.28
CA ASN A 2 1.18 -20.46 0.04
C ASN A 2 -0.27 -19.97 0.19
N ALA A 3 -0.79 -19.31 -0.85
CA ALA A 3 -1.91 -18.37 -0.79
C ALA A 3 -3.28 -18.96 -0.35
N PRO A 4 -3.97 -18.34 0.64
CA PRO A 4 -5.34 -18.68 1.01
C PRO A 4 -6.43 -17.84 0.29
N THR A 5 -6.07 -16.75 -0.40
CA THR A 5 -7.07 -15.82 -0.98
C THR A 5 -6.99 -15.75 -2.51
N ASP A 6 -8.12 -16.04 -3.15
CA ASP A 6 -8.23 -16.07 -4.60
C ASP A 6 -8.36 -14.67 -5.23
N CYS A 7 -9.16 -13.79 -4.65
CA CYS A 7 -9.39 -12.47 -5.23
C CYS A 7 -9.70 -11.44 -4.14
N VAL A 8 -9.02 -10.30 -4.20
CA VAL A 8 -9.38 -9.09 -3.45
C VAL A 8 -9.92 -8.07 -4.44
N VAL A 9 -11.04 -7.46 -4.07
CA VAL A 9 -11.73 -6.49 -4.90
C VAL A 9 -12.05 -5.25 -4.07
N MET A 10 -11.66 -4.09 -4.59
CA MET A 10 -11.98 -2.79 -3.99
C MET A 10 -12.58 -1.91 -5.05
N ARG A 11 -13.76 -1.32 -4.77
CA ARG A 11 -14.49 -0.50 -5.73
C ARG A 11 -15.09 0.71 -5.05
N ARG A 12 -14.88 1.90 -5.64
CA ARG A 12 -15.56 3.14 -5.25
C ARG A 12 -15.44 3.43 -3.75
N CYS A 13 -14.21 3.40 -3.24
CA CYS A 13 -13.94 3.72 -1.84
C CYS A 13 -12.91 4.83 -1.74
N ASP A 14 -13.14 5.72 -0.78
CA ASP A 14 -12.23 6.80 -0.41
C ASP A 14 -11.62 6.44 0.94
N MET A 15 -10.28 6.51 1.05
CA MET A 15 -9.55 6.24 2.29
C MET A 15 -8.67 7.44 2.61
N GLU A 16 -8.80 7.96 3.82
CA GLU A 16 -8.09 9.14 4.29
C GLU A 16 -7.20 8.77 5.47
N PHE A 17 -5.97 9.28 5.47
CA PHE A 17 -4.99 9.03 6.53
C PHE A 17 -4.39 10.36 6.98
N ASP A 18 -4.32 10.58 8.28
CA ASP A 18 -3.57 11.71 8.86
C ASP A 18 -2.14 11.23 9.16
N GLY A 19 -1.23 11.50 8.23
CA GLY A 19 0.16 11.10 8.32
C GLY A 19 0.97 12.02 9.23
N ILE A 20 2.03 11.47 9.82
CA ILE A 20 3.05 12.25 10.51
C ILE A 20 4.23 12.41 9.55
N ASP A 21 4.60 13.64 9.22
CA ASP A 21 5.82 13.92 8.44
C ASP A 21 7.05 13.74 9.33
N ASP A 22 7.68 12.57 9.24
CA ASP A 22 8.99 12.31 9.83
C ASP A 22 10.07 12.41 8.73
N PRO A 23 10.88 13.49 8.73
CA PRO A 23 11.88 13.73 7.69
C PRO A 23 13.07 12.76 7.75
N ALA A 24 13.22 11.95 8.80
CA ALA A 24 14.26 10.93 8.89
C ALA A 24 13.88 9.62 8.15
N LEU A 25 12.59 9.43 7.81
CA LEU A 25 12.08 8.23 7.14
C LEU A 25 12.80 7.90 5.81
N PRO A 26 13.06 8.86 4.90
CA PRO A 26 13.73 8.55 3.63
C PRO A 26 15.08 7.88 3.82
N ALA A 27 15.94 8.44 4.68
CA ALA A 27 17.25 7.89 5.00
C ALA A 27 17.15 6.54 5.74
N TRP A 28 16.06 6.33 6.48
CA TRP A 28 15.79 5.04 7.12
C TRP A 28 15.47 3.95 6.08
N PHE A 29 14.78 4.26 4.99
CA PHE A 29 14.49 3.28 3.94
C PHE A 29 15.72 2.88 3.11
N GLU A 30 16.76 3.69 3.10
CA GLU A 30 18.01 3.36 2.40
C GLU A 30 18.59 2.05 2.94
N ASN A 31 18.79 1.09 2.03
CA ASN A 31 19.35 -0.24 2.30
C ASN A 31 18.52 -1.15 3.21
N ARG A 32 17.25 -0.82 3.50
CA ARG A 32 16.37 -1.68 4.32
C ARG A 32 15.22 -2.23 3.48
N PRO A 33 15.12 -3.57 3.32
CA PRO A 33 13.98 -4.19 2.65
C PRO A 33 12.68 -4.01 3.45
N THR A 34 11.55 -4.12 2.75
CA THR A 34 10.20 -3.82 3.29
C THR A 34 9.77 -4.72 4.45
N ASP A 35 10.39 -5.88 4.63
CA ASP A 35 10.16 -6.81 5.74
C ASP A 35 10.85 -6.38 7.05
N GLN A 36 11.78 -5.42 6.99
CA GLN A 36 12.46 -4.85 8.17
C GLN A 36 11.81 -3.54 8.64
N TRP A 37 10.83 -3.04 7.91
CA TRP A 37 10.14 -1.78 8.19
C TRP A 37 9.42 -1.86 9.55
N PRO A 38 9.55 -0.84 10.43
CA PRO A 38 8.79 -0.81 11.67
C PRO A 38 7.29 -0.84 11.37
N VAL A 39 6.49 -1.26 12.35
CA VAL A 39 5.02 -1.24 12.24
C VAL A 39 4.57 0.22 12.12
N PHE A 40 4.47 0.69 10.89
CA PHE A 40 4.13 2.07 10.62
C PHE A 40 2.64 2.33 10.85
N PRO A 41 2.27 3.58 11.20
CA PRO A 41 0.88 4.00 11.16
C PRO A 41 0.31 3.78 9.76
N VAL A 42 -0.99 3.45 9.74
CA VAL A 42 -1.76 2.98 8.58
C VAL A 42 -1.51 3.88 7.36
N TRP A 43 -0.75 3.38 6.39
CA TRP A 43 -0.63 4.00 5.07
C TRP A 43 -0.49 2.92 4.00
N GLY A 44 -1.27 3.10 2.94
CA GLY A 44 -1.23 2.27 1.76
C GLY A 44 -1.81 0.87 1.96
N MET A 45 -1.81 0.12 0.87
CA MET A 45 -2.32 -1.25 0.83
C MET A 45 -1.18 -2.23 0.65
N TYR A 46 -1.06 -3.19 1.57
CA TYR A 46 -0.13 -4.31 1.44
C TYR A 46 -0.89 -5.60 1.16
N PHE A 47 -0.81 -6.09 -0.07
CA PHE A 47 -1.42 -7.35 -0.47
C PHE A 47 -0.36 -8.45 -0.45
N ARG A 48 -0.58 -9.47 0.38
CA ARG A 48 0.34 -10.60 0.51
C ARG A 48 -0.36 -11.93 0.26
N ASN A 49 0.22 -12.78 -0.59
CA ASN A 49 -0.27 -14.12 -0.91
C ASN A 49 -1.71 -14.13 -1.47
N VAL A 50 -1.97 -13.32 -2.50
CA VAL A 50 -3.28 -13.20 -3.16
C VAL A 50 -3.14 -13.57 -4.63
N LYS A 51 -4.06 -14.39 -5.20
CA LYS A 51 -3.95 -14.72 -6.64
C LYS A 51 -4.26 -13.51 -7.53
N LYS A 52 -5.32 -12.75 -7.23
CA LYS A 52 -5.70 -11.54 -7.99
C LYS A 52 -6.07 -10.38 -7.06
N VAL A 53 -5.59 -9.19 -7.38
CA VAL A 53 -6.08 -7.92 -6.80
C VAL A 53 -6.69 -7.07 -7.90
N ASP A 54 -7.92 -6.64 -7.71
CA ASP A 54 -8.68 -5.83 -8.67
C ASP A 54 -9.23 -4.58 -7.98
N VAL A 55 -8.57 -3.45 -8.22
CA VAL A 55 -8.95 -2.17 -7.64
C VAL A 55 -9.56 -1.32 -8.74
N GLN A 56 -10.63 -0.59 -8.43
CA GLN A 56 -11.33 0.29 -9.36
C GLN A 56 -11.90 1.51 -8.64
N ASP A 57 -11.62 2.71 -9.15
CA ASP A 57 -12.15 3.97 -8.62
C ASP A 57 -11.92 4.12 -7.11
N VAL A 58 -10.69 3.85 -6.66
CA VAL A 58 -10.31 4.01 -5.26
C VAL A 58 -9.48 5.27 -5.12
N LYS A 59 -9.76 6.06 -4.09
CA LYS A 59 -8.97 7.26 -3.79
C LYS A 59 -8.27 7.11 -2.47
N LEU A 60 -6.99 7.47 -2.45
CA LEU A 60 -6.16 7.48 -1.26
C LEU A 60 -5.70 8.90 -1.01
N PHE A 61 -5.98 9.39 0.19
CA PHE A 61 -5.61 10.73 0.61
C PHE A 61 -4.68 10.65 1.82
N VAL A 62 -3.56 11.36 1.75
CA VAL A 62 -2.69 11.55 2.91
C VAL A 62 -2.63 13.03 3.24
N LYS A 63 -2.88 13.35 4.51
CA LYS A 63 -2.52 14.65 5.06
C LYS A 63 -1.10 14.55 5.59
N GLY A 64 -0.23 15.47 5.17
CA GLY A 64 1.20 15.42 5.46
C GLY A 64 2.01 14.85 4.29
N LYS A 65 3.26 14.45 4.56
CA LYS A 65 4.17 13.91 3.54
C LYS A 65 4.37 12.43 3.72
N GLU A 66 4.31 11.71 2.60
CA GLU A 66 4.46 10.27 2.57
C GLU A 66 5.46 9.87 1.50
N TYR A 67 6.41 9.04 1.90
CA TYR A 67 7.60 8.70 1.14
C TYR A 67 7.52 7.28 0.55
N ARG A 68 6.55 6.49 1.01
CA ARG A 68 6.31 5.11 0.60
C ARG A 68 5.29 5.06 -0.53
N LYS A 69 5.38 4.01 -1.34
CA LYS A 69 4.37 3.71 -2.36
C LYS A 69 3.00 3.48 -1.69
N ALA A 70 1.95 4.02 -2.29
CA ALA A 70 0.57 3.84 -1.82
C ALA A 70 0.10 2.37 -1.85
N TRP A 71 0.80 1.50 -2.58
CA TRP A 71 0.55 0.06 -2.59
C TRP A 71 1.84 -0.73 -2.72
N MET A 72 1.81 -1.93 -2.13
CA MET A 72 2.85 -2.93 -2.25
C MET A 72 2.22 -4.30 -2.42
N VAL A 73 2.87 -5.15 -3.19
CA VAL A 73 2.46 -6.54 -3.42
C VAL A 73 3.59 -7.49 -3.07
N ASP A 74 3.27 -8.56 -2.38
CA ASP A 74 4.19 -9.67 -2.11
C ASP A 74 3.47 -10.98 -2.44
N ASN A 75 4.05 -11.78 -3.35
CA ASN A 75 3.44 -13.01 -3.83
C ASN A 75 2.00 -12.81 -4.37
N VAL A 76 1.82 -11.80 -5.22
CA VAL A 76 0.55 -11.52 -5.92
C VAL A 76 0.70 -11.83 -7.40
N LYS A 77 -0.10 -12.78 -7.92
CA LYS A 77 0.08 -13.25 -9.31
C LYS A 77 -0.41 -12.26 -10.36
N LYS A 78 -1.47 -11.52 -10.06
CA LYS A 78 -2.09 -10.51 -10.95
C LYS A 78 -2.61 -9.35 -10.13
N HIS A 79 -2.35 -8.12 -10.56
CA HIS A 79 -2.90 -6.94 -9.89
C HIS A 79 -3.24 -5.81 -10.89
N ASN A 80 -4.37 -5.15 -10.67
CA ASN A 80 -4.76 -3.91 -11.33
C ASN A 80 -4.84 -2.80 -10.27
N LEU A 81 -3.74 -2.05 -10.09
CA LEU A 81 -3.60 -1.02 -9.06
C LEU A 81 -3.47 0.40 -9.66
N ASN A 82 -3.45 0.52 -10.99
CA ASN A 82 -3.18 1.78 -11.68
C ASN A 82 -4.35 2.76 -11.69
N VAL A 83 -5.53 2.32 -11.27
CA VAL A 83 -6.77 3.11 -11.26
C VAL A 83 -7.06 3.73 -9.89
N VAL A 84 -6.02 3.86 -9.06
CA VAL A 84 -6.08 4.52 -7.76
C VAL A 84 -5.59 5.96 -7.90
N ASP A 85 -6.41 6.92 -7.49
CA ASP A 85 -6.03 8.35 -7.44
C ASP A 85 -5.39 8.63 -6.07
N VAL A 86 -4.18 9.18 -6.06
CA VAL A 86 -3.46 9.58 -4.85
C VAL A 86 -3.33 11.09 -4.85
N ARG A 87 -3.89 11.75 -3.83
CA ARG A 87 -3.86 13.21 -3.69
C ARG A 87 -3.21 13.66 -2.40
#